data_AF-A0A1G0RIU2-F1
#
_entry.id   AF-A0A1G0RIU2-F1
#
_cell.length_a   1.000
_cell.length_b   1.000
_cell.length_c   1.000
_cell.angle_alpha   90.00
_cell.angle_beta   90.00
_cell.angle_gamma   90.00
#
_symmetry.space_group_name_H-M   'P 1'
#
loop_
_entity.id
_entity.type
_entity.pdbx_description
1 polymer ?
#
loop_
_entity_poly.entity_id
_entity_poly.type
_entity_poly.pdbx_seq_one_letter_code
_entity_poly.pdbx_strand_id
1 'polypeptide(L)'
;MLSIGITTFKRRLDLVKNLITQIRSFDENIDILITINADNEEAFDEKYRKSLLEFLTTVKNTYPIFFPSFTGLSKMWNTLIVHSPTDHILVLNDDIRFENSQIIPSIKSAITAIKQDIDPAKELLILNNSWSHFVISKQIAHKLKYFDERLIAFGEEDGDMYWRFINTFKAFPSQISIDGISNISEGRDICASNIETTMLCGTQRPIFNTKFIYDYKYKKSFLGIKGMFNYTSKCISKTVQQYPYEKFKRDNKHNIKNFKEITKD
;
A
#
# COMPACT_ATOMS: atom_id res chain seq x y z
N MET A 1 -9.28 16.91 8.17
CA MET A 1 -9.28 15.68 9.00
C MET A 1 -8.49 14.61 8.26
N LEU A 2 -7.72 13.81 9.00
CA LEU A 2 -6.78 12.81 8.50
C LEU A 2 -6.91 11.57 9.38
N SER A 3 -6.90 10.40 8.76
CA SER A 3 -6.75 9.09 9.42
C SER A 3 -5.42 8.46 9.00
N ILE A 4 -4.97 7.45 9.74
CA ILE A 4 -3.78 6.67 9.42
C ILE A 4 -4.20 5.24 9.09
N GLY A 5 -3.66 4.69 8.01
CA GLY A 5 -3.78 3.28 7.66
C GLY A 5 -2.42 2.60 7.71
N ILE A 6 -2.32 1.47 8.42
CA ILE A 6 -1.09 0.70 8.54
C ILE A 6 -1.31 -0.69 7.95
N THR A 7 -0.32 -1.21 7.22
CA THR A 7 -0.29 -2.62 6.78
C THR A 7 0.79 -3.36 7.57
N THR A 8 0.49 -4.58 8.03
CA THR A 8 1.45 -5.39 8.80
C THR A 8 1.22 -6.89 8.65
N PHE A 9 2.18 -7.68 9.14
CA PHE A 9 2.12 -9.15 9.21
C PHE A 9 2.98 -9.66 10.37
N LYS A 10 2.92 -10.98 10.63
CA LYS A 10 3.42 -11.58 11.88
C LYS A 10 4.86 -11.27 12.26
N ARG A 11 5.78 -11.25 11.28
CA ARG A 11 7.23 -11.01 11.53
C ARG A 11 7.54 -9.56 11.89
N ARG A 12 6.58 -8.64 11.73
CA ARG A 12 6.75 -7.21 12.00
C ARG A 12 5.90 -6.73 13.18
N LEU A 13 5.46 -7.65 14.04
CA LEU A 13 4.65 -7.37 15.25
C LEU A 13 5.24 -6.22 16.09
N ASP A 14 6.54 -6.25 16.37
CA ASP A 14 7.17 -5.25 17.23
C ASP A 14 7.32 -3.90 16.50
N LEU A 15 7.56 -3.91 15.19
CA LEU A 15 7.64 -2.69 14.37
C LEU A 15 6.29 -1.96 14.37
N VAL A 16 5.19 -2.67 14.12
CA VAL A 16 3.86 -2.05 14.13
C VAL A 16 3.46 -1.53 15.53
N LYS A 17 3.81 -2.26 16.60
CA LYS A 17 3.57 -1.80 17.98
C LYS A 17 4.33 -0.51 18.29
N ASN A 18 5.59 -0.43 17.87
CA ASN A 18 6.43 0.74 18.06
C ASN A 18 5.91 1.94 17.26
N LEU A 19 5.55 1.75 16.00
CA LEU A 19 4.99 2.81 15.16
C LEU A 19 3.69 3.37 15.75
N ILE A 20 2.76 2.50 16.19
CA ILE A 20 1.51 2.93 16.82
C ILE A 20 1.77 3.72 18.10
N THR A 21 2.71 3.26 18.92
CA THR A 21 3.09 3.97 20.16
C THR A 21 3.66 5.36 19.85
N GLN A 22 4.50 5.50 18.83
CA GLN A 22 5.02 6.79 18.38
C GLN A 22 3.90 7.70 17.89
N ILE A 23 3.02 7.22 17.01
CA ILE A 23 1.87 7.99 16.52
C ILE A 23 1.03 8.49 17.70
N ARG A 24 0.75 7.62 18.67
CA ARG A 24 -0.04 7.97 19.85
C ARG A 24 0.63 8.98 20.77
N SER A 25 1.96 8.99 20.85
CA SER A 25 2.69 10.04 21.58
C SER A 25 2.58 11.43 20.93
N PHE A 26 2.19 11.50 19.66
CA PHE A 26 2.07 12.76 18.91
C PHE A 26 0.62 13.18 18.66
N ASP A 27 -0.29 12.22 18.50
CA ASP A 27 -1.73 12.44 18.36
C ASP A 27 -2.51 11.30 19.02
N GLU A 28 -3.03 11.56 20.21
CA GLU A 28 -3.78 10.58 21.01
C GLU A 28 -5.14 10.22 20.41
N ASN A 29 -5.68 11.06 19.51
CA ASN A 29 -7.06 10.97 19.05
C ASN A 29 -7.19 10.55 17.58
N ILE A 30 -6.11 10.59 16.79
CA ILE A 30 -6.17 10.21 15.37
C ILE A 30 -6.63 8.76 15.18
N ASP A 31 -7.58 8.54 14.26
CA ASP A 31 -8.02 7.19 13.92
C ASP A 31 -6.90 6.41 13.22
N ILE A 32 -6.60 5.21 13.74
CA ILE A 32 -5.63 4.28 13.15
C ILE A 32 -6.38 3.03 12.68
N LEU A 33 -6.37 2.77 11.38
CA LEU A 33 -6.83 1.53 10.79
C LEU A 33 -5.62 0.64 10.54
N ILE A 34 -5.72 -0.65 10.84
CA ILE A 34 -4.60 -1.58 10.69
C ILE A 34 -5.08 -2.79 9.91
N THR A 35 -4.47 -3.06 8.77
CA THR A 35 -4.68 -4.30 8.02
C THR A 35 -3.59 -5.30 8.36
N ILE A 36 -4.02 -6.51 8.71
CA ILE A 36 -3.16 -7.52 9.33
C ILE A 36 -3.22 -8.78 8.49
N ASN A 37 -2.11 -9.12 7.85
CA ASN A 37 -2.04 -10.19 6.87
C ASN A 37 -1.57 -11.52 7.47
N ALA A 38 -2.12 -12.62 6.97
CA ALA A 38 -1.51 -13.94 7.15
C ALA A 38 -0.27 -14.09 6.26
N ASP A 39 0.54 -15.12 6.51
CA ASP A 39 1.59 -15.55 5.59
C ASP A 39 1.03 -16.45 4.48
N ASN A 40 1.75 -16.52 3.35
CA ASN A 40 1.30 -17.29 2.20
C ASN A 40 1.33 -18.80 2.50
N GLU A 41 0.23 -19.49 2.17
CA GLU A 41 0.03 -20.92 2.43
C GLU A 41 0.21 -21.35 3.90
N GLU A 42 0.05 -20.43 4.85
CA GLU A 42 0.11 -20.71 6.28
C GLU A 42 -1.23 -20.42 6.94
N ALA A 43 -1.54 -21.19 8.00
CA ALA A 43 -2.66 -20.84 8.88
C ALA A 43 -2.36 -19.52 9.60
N PHE A 44 -3.40 -18.76 9.92
CA PHE A 44 -3.22 -17.54 10.69
C PHE A 44 -2.63 -17.86 12.07
N ASP A 45 -1.57 -17.16 12.44
CA ASP A 45 -0.87 -17.42 13.69
C ASP A 45 -1.68 -16.86 14.88
N GLU A 46 -2.22 -17.77 15.71
CA GLU A 46 -3.05 -17.42 16.87
C GLU A 46 -2.28 -16.70 17.97
N LYS A 47 -0.98 -16.98 18.13
CA LYS A 47 -0.13 -16.29 19.12
C LYS A 47 0.09 -14.83 18.68
N TYR A 48 0.37 -14.63 17.40
CA TYR A 48 0.45 -13.29 16.80
C TYR A 48 -0.89 -12.55 16.92
N ARG A 49 -2.00 -13.20 16.54
CA ARG A 49 -3.36 -12.63 16.64
C ARG A 49 -3.65 -12.13 18.05
N LYS A 50 -3.43 -12.98 19.06
CA LYS A 50 -3.69 -12.69 20.46
C LYS A 50 -2.80 -11.55 20.96
N SER A 51 -1.50 -11.62 20.72
CA SER A 51 -0.54 -10.59 21.18
C SER A 51 -0.82 -9.22 20.56
N LEU A 52 -1.24 -9.17 19.30
CA LEU A 52 -1.61 -7.93 18.66
C LEU A 52 -2.91 -7.37 19.25
N LEU A 53 -3.97 -8.19 19.36
CA LEU A 53 -5.24 -7.75 19.95
C LEU A 53 -5.08 -7.23 21.38
N GLU A 54 -4.32 -7.94 22.23
CA GLU A 54 -4.00 -7.50 23.59
C GLU A 54 -3.37 -6.11 23.59
N PHE A 55 -2.39 -5.86 22.72
CA PHE A 55 -1.80 -4.54 22.57
C PHE A 55 -2.82 -3.51 22.06
N LEU A 56 -3.57 -3.81 21.01
CA LEU A 56 -4.51 -2.83 20.43
C LEU A 56 -5.65 -2.45 21.39
N THR A 57 -6.01 -3.31 22.34
CA THR A 57 -7.01 -2.98 23.38
C THR A 57 -6.55 -1.86 24.32
N THR A 58 -5.24 -1.61 24.42
CA THR A 58 -4.69 -0.51 25.25
C THR A 58 -4.59 0.81 24.47
N VAL A 59 -4.86 0.78 23.15
CA VAL A 59 -4.69 1.92 22.25
C VAL A 59 -6.05 2.41 21.74
N LYS A 60 -6.45 3.62 22.13
CA LYS A 60 -7.69 4.27 21.68
C LYS A 60 -7.76 4.42 20.15
N ASN A 61 -8.98 4.52 19.62
CA ASN A 61 -9.28 4.84 18.20
C ASN A 61 -8.48 4.00 17.21
N THR A 62 -8.38 2.70 17.48
CA THR A 62 -7.62 1.75 16.66
C THR A 62 -8.51 0.62 16.19
N TYR A 63 -8.53 0.39 14.87
CA TYR A 63 -9.50 -0.49 14.21
C TYR A 63 -8.75 -1.55 13.38
N PRO A 64 -8.51 -2.76 13.95
CA PRO A 64 -7.84 -3.83 13.23
C PRO A 64 -8.77 -4.53 12.23
N ILE A 65 -8.21 -4.90 11.08
CA ILE A 65 -8.85 -5.68 10.01
C ILE A 65 -7.95 -6.86 9.69
N PHE A 66 -8.40 -8.05 10.06
CA PHE A 66 -7.64 -9.28 9.87
C PHE A 66 -7.94 -9.91 8.51
N PHE A 67 -6.89 -10.26 7.78
CA PHE A 67 -6.94 -11.14 6.62
C PHE A 67 -6.41 -12.52 7.02
N PRO A 68 -7.29 -13.48 7.36
CA PRO A 68 -6.89 -14.81 7.85
C PRO A 68 -6.18 -15.67 6.79
N SER A 69 -6.22 -15.23 5.53
CA SER A 69 -5.46 -15.79 4.42
C SER A 69 -4.62 -14.70 3.78
N PHE A 70 -3.43 -15.06 3.28
CA PHE A 70 -2.54 -14.12 2.59
C PHE A 70 -3.29 -13.31 1.53
N THR A 71 -3.09 -12.01 1.58
CA THR A 71 -3.80 -11.01 0.77
C THR A 71 -2.81 -10.00 0.23
N GLY A 72 -2.93 -9.65 -1.05
CA GLY A 72 -2.04 -8.71 -1.70
C GLY A 72 -2.11 -7.30 -1.11
N LEU A 73 -1.02 -6.56 -1.22
CA LEU A 73 -0.90 -5.22 -0.65
C LEU A 73 -1.93 -4.25 -1.26
N SER A 74 -2.24 -4.40 -2.55
CA SER A 74 -3.29 -3.63 -3.23
C SER A 74 -4.64 -3.71 -2.50
N LYS A 75 -5.06 -4.92 -2.11
CA LYS A 75 -6.33 -5.11 -1.41
C LYS A 75 -6.29 -4.53 0.01
N MET A 76 -5.17 -4.67 0.70
CA MET A 76 -5.00 -4.07 2.04
C MET A 76 -5.05 -2.54 1.99
N TRP A 77 -4.32 -1.90 1.06
CA TRP A 77 -4.39 -0.46 0.84
C TRP A 77 -5.79 0.02 0.45
N ASN A 78 -6.47 -0.67 -0.47
CA ASN A 78 -7.84 -0.33 -0.80
C ASN A 78 -8.78 -0.43 0.40
N THR A 79 -8.61 -1.48 1.22
CA THR A 79 -9.39 -1.67 2.45
C THR A 79 -9.18 -0.50 3.41
N LEU A 80 -7.93 -0.08 3.64
CA LEU A 80 -7.62 1.09 4.47
C LEU A 80 -8.29 2.36 3.93
N ILE A 81 -8.20 2.61 2.63
CA ILE A 81 -8.78 3.80 1.98
C ILE A 81 -10.31 3.80 2.11
N VAL A 82 -10.96 2.66 1.83
CA VAL A 82 -12.43 2.53 1.85
C VAL A 82 -12.98 2.68 3.27
N HIS A 83 -12.34 2.02 4.24
CA HIS A 83 -12.79 2.03 5.64
C HIS A 83 -12.38 3.29 6.41
N SER A 84 -11.46 4.11 5.88
CA SER A 84 -11.08 5.38 6.48
C SER A 84 -12.30 6.23 6.83
N PRO A 85 -12.42 6.78 8.06
CA PRO A 85 -13.53 7.67 8.42
C PRO A 85 -13.37 9.08 7.83
N THR A 86 -12.19 9.40 7.28
CA THR A 86 -11.89 10.72 6.70
C THR A 86 -11.60 10.62 5.21
N ASP A 87 -11.70 11.74 4.51
CA ASP A 87 -11.44 11.79 3.06
C ASP A 87 -10.00 11.53 2.69
N HIS A 88 -9.05 11.88 3.57
CA HIS A 88 -7.61 11.75 3.32
C HIS A 88 -7.03 10.76 4.33
N ILE A 89 -6.35 9.74 3.83
CA ILE A 89 -5.67 8.75 4.66
C ILE A 89 -4.16 8.80 4.42
N LEU A 90 -3.40 8.83 5.50
CA LEU A 90 -1.96 8.56 5.47
C LEU A 90 -1.76 7.05 5.54
N VAL A 91 -1.35 6.43 4.44
CA VAL A 91 -1.04 5.01 4.37
C VAL A 91 0.44 4.82 4.71
N LEU A 92 0.72 3.94 5.66
CA LEU A 92 2.05 3.61 6.16
C LEU A 92 2.31 2.11 6.07
N ASN A 93 3.56 1.76 5.77
CA ASN A 93 4.09 0.47 6.15
C ASN A 93 4.39 0.46 7.66
N ASP A 94 4.55 -0.73 8.22
CA ASP A 94 4.83 -0.93 9.65
C ASP A 94 6.29 -0.71 10.04
N ASP A 95 7.22 -0.64 9.08
CA ASP A 95 8.65 -0.37 9.30
C ASP A 95 9.02 1.12 9.26
N ILE A 96 8.07 2.00 9.61
CA ILE A 96 8.29 3.44 9.63
C ILE A 96 8.67 3.91 11.04
N ARG A 97 9.59 4.87 11.12
CA ARG A 97 9.94 5.60 12.34
C ARG A 97 9.54 7.06 12.22
N PHE A 98 8.87 7.56 13.25
CA PHE A 98 8.59 8.98 13.44
C PHE A 98 9.52 9.55 14.51
N GLU A 99 10.29 10.58 14.15
CA GLU A 99 11.36 11.12 15.00
C GLU A 99 10.97 12.42 15.72
N ASN A 100 9.88 13.09 15.32
CA ASN A 100 9.43 14.33 15.95
C ASN A 100 7.90 14.48 15.95
N SER A 101 7.39 15.34 16.84
CA SER A 101 5.95 15.59 17.00
C SER A 101 5.33 16.47 15.92
N GLN A 102 6.13 17.08 15.04
CA GLN A 102 5.66 17.96 13.97
C GLN A 102 5.25 17.20 12.70
N ILE A 103 5.52 15.90 12.60
CA ILE A 103 5.19 15.07 11.44
C ILE A 103 3.70 15.13 11.09
N ILE A 104 2.82 14.76 12.02
CA ILE A 104 1.36 14.75 11.79
C ILE A 104 0.82 16.16 11.53
N PRO A 105 1.17 17.20 12.32
CA PRO A 105 0.80 18.59 12.02
C PRO A 105 1.23 19.04 10.62
N SER A 106 2.46 18.72 10.19
CA SER A 106 2.99 19.11 8.88
C SER A 106 2.20 18.46 7.74
N ILE A 107 1.84 17.19 7.89
CA ILE A 107 1.00 16.48 6.91
C ILE A 107 -0.41 17.10 6.86
N LYS A 108 -1.03 17.40 8.01
CA LYS A 108 -2.35 18.07 8.07
C LYS A 108 -2.31 19.46 7.41
N SER A 109 -1.24 20.22 7.60
CA SER A 109 -1.02 21.51 6.94
C SER A 109 -0.87 21.37 5.44
N ALA A 110 -0.09 20.39 4.95
CA ALA A 110 0.05 20.12 3.52
C ALA A 110 -1.30 19.77 2.87
N ILE A 111 -2.09 18.89 3.50
CA ILE A 111 -3.45 18.57 3.04
C ILE A 111 -4.33 19.82 2.97
N THR A 112 -4.24 20.70 3.97
CA THR A 112 -5.04 21.94 4.01
C THR A 112 -4.67 22.87 2.85
N ALA A 113 -3.38 23.02 2.55
CA ALA A 113 -2.92 23.81 1.41
C ALA A 113 -3.40 23.22 0.08
N ILE A 114 -3.38 21.90 -0.08
CA ILE A 114 -3.82 21.21 -1.31
C ILE A 114 -5.31 21.39 -1.55
N LYS A 115 -6.13 21.35 -0.49
CA LYS A 115 -7.58 21.56 -0.61
C LYS A 115 -7.97 22.94 -1.12
N GLN A 116 -7.06 23.91 -1.00
CA GLN A 116 -7.25 25.26 -1.53
C GLN A 116 -6.80 25.38 -3.00
N ASP A 117 -6.13 24.35 -3.52
CA ASP A 117 -5.67 24.28 -4.90
C ASP A 117 -6.80 23.82 -5.83
N ILE A 118 -6.74 24.26 -7.08
CA ILE A 118 -7.72 23.90 -8.11
C ILE A 118 -7.38 22.56 -8.78
N ASP A 119 -6.13 22.11 -8.70
CA ASP A 119 -5.69 20.86 -9.31
C ASP A 119 -5.93 19.67 -8.38
N PRO A 120 -6.94 18.82 -8.66
CA PRO A 120 -7.23 17.66 -7.83
C PRO A 120 -6.08 16.63 -7.82
N ALA A 121 -5.18 16.63 -8.81
CA ALA A 121 -4.05 15.70 -8.87
C ALA A 121 -3.13 15.82 -7.63
N LYS A 122 -3.15 16.97 -6.95
CA LYS A 122 -2.34 17.22 -5.75
C LYS A 122 -2.82 16.46 -4.51
N GLU A 123 -4.01 15.88 -4.51
CA GLU A 123 -4.55 15.10 -3.39
C GLU A 123 -3.94 13.68 -3.25
N LEU A 124 -2.95 13.32 -4.07
CA LEU A 124 -2.01 12.22 -3.83
C LEU A 124 -0.62 12.79 -3.51
N LEU A 125 -0.15 12.57 -2.28
CA LEU A 125 1.14 13.03 -1.78
C LEU A 125 2.05 11.86 -1.47
N ILE A 126 3.18 11.80 -2.17
CA ILE A 126 4.28 10.90 -1.83
C ILE A 126 5.19 11.63 -0.84
N LEU A 127 5.30 11.11 0.37
CA LEU A 127 6.19 11.69 1.38
C LEU A 127 7.60 11.16 1.15
N ASN A 128 8.62 12.03 1.23
CA ASN A 128 10.05 11.69 1.13
C ASN A 128 10.38 10.72 -0.03
N ASN A 129 9.70 10.88 -1.18
CA ASN A 129 9.89 10.05 -2.38
C ASN A 129 9.70 8.54 -2.18
N SER A 130 8.91 8.11 -1.20
CA SER A 130 8.67 6.70 -0.90
C SER A 130 7.19 6.36 -0.80
N TRP A 131 6.80 5.25 -1.44
CA TRP A 131 5.47 4.66 -1.35
C TRP A 131 5.24 3.88 -0.05
N SER A 132 6.23 3.83 0.85
CA SER A 132 6.03 3.30 2.20
C SER A 132 5.23 4.25 3.10
N HIS A 133 5.07 5.51 2.68
CA HIS A 133 4.32 6.53 3.41
C HIS A 133 3.78 7.59 2.44
N PHE A 134 2.47 7.53 2.19
CA PHE A 134 1.80 8.44 1.26
C PHE A 134 0.42 8.84 1.76
N VAL A 135 -0.04 10.02 1.35
CA VAL A 135 -1.42 10.46 1.59
C VAL A 135 -2.20 10.33 0.30
N ILE A 136 -3.39 9.77 0.35
CA ILE A 136 -4.31 9.72 -0.78
C ILE A 136 -5.71 10.14 -0.33
N SER A 137 -6.39 10.95 -1.15
CA SER A 137 -7.82 11.20 -0.96
C SER A 137 -8.68 10.09 -1.57
N LYS A 138 -9.85 9.85 -0.98
CA LYS A 138 -10.87 8.96 -1.55
C LYS A 138 -11.27 9.37 -2.97
N GLN A 139 -11.27 10.68 -3.26
CA GLN A 139 -11.59 11.19 -4.59
C GLN A 139 -10.55 10.74 -5.62
N ILE A 140 -9.25 10.87 -5.29
CA ILE A 140 -8.18 10.43 -6.18
C ILE A 140 -8.15 8.91 -6.33
N ALA A 141 -8.31 8.18 -5.23
CA ALA A 141 -8.44 6.73 -5.28
C ALA A 141 -9.57 6.31 -6.23
N HIS A 142 -10.75 6.94 -6.14
CA HIS A 142 -11.88 6.67 -7.02
C HIS A 142 -11.58 7.01 -8.50
N LYS A 143 -11.03 8.19 -8.78
CA LYS A 143 -10.64 8.61 -10.15
C LYS A 143 -9.66 7.64 -10.79
N LEU A 144 -8.74 7.10 -10.00
CA LEU A 144 -7.75 6.12 -10.48
C LEU A 144 -8.31 4.70 -10.55
N LYS A 145 -9.50 4.43 -10.00
CA LYS A 145 -10.11 3.11 -9.83
C LYS A 145 -9.37 2.23 -8.81
N TYR A 146 -8.80 2.88 -7.77
CA TYR A 146 -8.14 2.25 -6.62
C TYR A 146 -6.93 1.39 -7.02
N PHE A 147 -6.24 0.71 -6.10
CA PHE A 147 -5.14 -0.20 -6.43
C PHE A 147 -5.67 -1.48 -7.10
N ASP A 148 -4.96 -2.05 -8.07
CA ASP A 148 -5.45 -3.22 -8.81
C ASP A 148 -5.30 -4.50 -7.98
N GLU A 149 -6.39 -5.01 -7.42
CA GLU A 149 -6.39 -6.20 -6.55
C GLU A 149 -6.01 -7.51 -7.25
N ARG A 150 -5.80 -7.50 -8.56
CA ARG A 150 -5.16 -8.63 -9.27
C ARG A 150 -3.67 -8.74 -8.95
N LEU A 151 -3.06 -7.71 -8.37
CA LEU A 151 -1.78 -7.79 -7.67
C LEU A 151 -2.01 -8.47 -6.31
N ILE A 152 -1.98 -9.80 -6.32
CA ILE A 152 -2.36 -10.65 -5.18
C ILE A 152 -1.20 -10.91 -4.20
N ALA A 153 0.02 -10.44 -4.51
CA ALA A 153 1.18 -10.42 -3.61
C ALA A 153 1.52 -8.97 -3.19
N PHE A 154 2.75 -8.74 -2.71
CA PHE A 154 3.32 -7.40 -2.53
C PHE A 154 4.16 -6.99 -3.75
N GLY A 155 4.48 -5.71 -3.90
CA GLY A 155 5.32 -5.19 -4.98
C GLY A 155 4.57 -4.93 -6.29
N GLU A 156 5.03 -3.91 -7.03
CA GLU A 156 4.47 -3.38 -8.28
C GLU A 156 3.16 -2.58 -8.17
N GLU A 157 2.52 -2.53 -6.99
CA GLU A 157 1.28 -1.76 -6.80
C GLU A 157 1.51 -0.25 -6.99
N ASP A 158 2.66 0.23 -6.49
CA ASP A 158 3.13 1.60 -6.61
C ASP A 158 3.42 1.98 -8.06
N GLY A 159 4.15 1.14 -8.79
CA GLY A 159 4.47 1.33 -10.20
C GLY A 159 3.22 1.39 -11.08
N ASP A 160 2.25 0.51 -10.81
CA ASP A 160 0.96 0.51 -11.48
C ASP A 160 0.15 1.78 -11.18
N MET A 161 0.08 2.18 -9.91
CA MET A 161 -0.63 3.39 -9.50
C MET A 161 -0.01 4.64 -10.13
N TYR A 162 1.32 4.74 -10.11
CA TYR A 162 2.07 5.86 -10.68
C TYR A 162 1.86 5.99 -12.20
N TRP A 163 1.90 4.86 -12.93
CA TRP A 163 1.60 4.86 -14.37
C TRP A 163 0.17 5.34 -14.64
N ARG A 164 -0.81 4.83 -13.90
CA ARG A 164 -2.23 5.23 -14.07
C ARG A 164 -2.45 6.69 -13.70
N PHE A 165 -1.76 7.20 -12.69
CA PHE A 165 -1.79 8.60 -12.30
C PHE A 165 -1.35 9.49 -13.45
N ILE A 166 -0.15 9.28 -14.00
CA ILE A 166 0.36 10.09 -15.12
C ILE A 166 -0.54 9.96 -16.34
N ASN A 167 -1.02 8.75 -16.63
CA ASN A 167 -1.92 8.57 -17.76
C ASN A 167 -3.22 9.37 -17.61
N THR A 168 -3.75 9.49 -16.40
CA THR A 168 -5.03 10.15 -16.09
C THR A 168 -4.87 11.67 -16.00
N PHE A 169 -3.89 12.15 -15.23
CA PHE A 169 -3.73 13.57 -14.92
C PHE A 169 -2.69 14.29 -15.77
N LYS A 170 -1.92 13.56 -16.59
CA LYS A 170 -0.81 14.11 -17.40
C LYS A 170 0.24 14.85 -16.56
N ALA A 171 0.33 14.51 -15.27
CA ALA A 171 1.25 15.07 -14.30
C ALA A 171 1.80 13.96 -13.41
N PHE A 172 2.86 14.27 -12.67
CA PHE A 172 3.39 13.38 -11.63
C PHE A 172 2.66 13.59 -10.30
N PRO A 173 2.55 12.56 -9.44
CA PRO A 173 2.04 12.73 -8.08
C PRO A 173 2.83 13.81 -7.34
N SER A 174 2.16 14.54 -6.45
CA SER A 174 2.83 15.57 -5.66
C SER A 174 3.81 14.92 -4.68
N GLN A 175 4.96 15.56 -4.50
CA GLN A 175 6.00 15.12 -3.59
C GLN A 175 6.22 16.17 -2.52
N ILE A 176 6.28 15.75 -1.26
CA ILE A 176 6.61 16.64 -0.14
C ILE A 176 7.68 16.00 0.73
N SER A 177 8.58 16.84 1.24
CA SER A 177 9.59 16.43 2.22
C SER A 177 9.05 16.73 3.61
N ILE A 178 8.92 15.70 4.45
CA ILE A 178 8.55 15.80 5.85
C ILE A 178 9.72 15.28 6.68
N ASP A 179 10.31 16.17 7.48
CA ASP A 179 11.42 15.83 8.35
C ASP A 179 11.01 14.83 9.46
N GLY A 180 11.92 13.91 9.77
CA GLY A 180 11.73 12.89 10.82
C GLY A 180 10.88 11.67 10.44
N ILE A 181 10.60 11.44 9.15
CA ILE A 181 10.03 10.15 8.68
C ILE A 181 11.14 9.34 8.01
N SER A 182 11.42 8.15 8.54
CA SER A 182 12.43 7.24 7.99
C SER A 182 11.92 5.78 7.95
N ASN A 183 12.39 5.01 6.95
CA ASN A 183 12.21 3.56 6.91
C ASN A 183 13.28 2.89 7.79
N ILE A 184 12.87 1.96 8.64
CA ILE A 184 13.77 1.10 9.41
C ILE A 184 14.35 0.06 8.44
N SER A 185 15.64 0.21 8.10
CA SER A 185 16.28 -0.65 7.09
C SER A 185 16.11 -2.15 7.35
N GLU A 186 16.26 -2.61 8.59
CA GLU A 186 16.05 -4.02 8.96
C GLU A 186 14.63 -4.50 8.65
N GLY A 187 13.63 -3.63 8.75
CA GLY A 187 12.25 -3.95 8.43
C GLY A 187 12.06 -4.33 6.96
N ARG A 188 12.83 -3.72 6.04
CA ARG A 188 12.71 -3.94 4.59
C ARG A 188 13.09 -5.36 4.16
N ASP A 189 14.02 -5.99 4.86
CA ASP A 189 14.49 -7.35 4.56
C ASP A 189 13.56 -8.42 5.16
N ILE A 190 12.64 -8.03 6.04
CA ILE A 190 11.61 -8.93 6.56
C ILE A 190 10.50 -9.05 5.51
N CYS A 191 10.51 -10.17 4.78
CA CYS A 191 9.53 -10.50 3.76
C CYS A 191 8.52 -11.56 4.23
N ALA A 192 7.39 -11.67 3.53
CA ALA A 192 6.44 -12.76 3.71
C ALA A 192 7.06 -14.11 3.27
N SER A 193 6.85 -15.20 4.02
CA SER A 193 7.34 -16.55 3.70
C SER A 193 6.56 -17.16 2.54
N ASN A 194 7.15 -18.19 1.91
CA ASN A 194 6.52 -19.01 0.86
C ASN A 194 6.06 -18.21 -0.37
N ILE A 195 6.83 -17.21 -0.77
CA ILE A 195 6.57 -16.42 -1.98
C ILE A 195 7.78 -16.53 -2.88
N GLU A 196 7.56 -16.92 -4.14
CA GLU A 196 8.63 -16.93 -5.12
C GLU A 196 8.98 -15.49 -5.50
N THR A 197 10.26 -15.12 -5.44
CA THR A 197 10.71 -13.79 -5.78
C THR A 197 11.74 -13.80 -6.91
N THR A 198 11.78 -12.69 -7.64
CA THR A 198 12.83 -12.39 -8.63
C THR A 198 13.48 -11.06 -8.26
N MET A 199 14.74 -10.90 -8.66
CA MET A 199 15.43 -9.63 -8.55
C MET A 199 15.04 -8.73 -9.73
N LEU A 200 14.51 -7.56 -9.46
CA LEU A 200 14.21 -6.55 -10.48
C LEU A 200 14.72 -5.19 -10.00
N CYS A 201 15.63 -4.58 -10.76
CA CYS A 201 16.27 -3.29 -10.41
C CYS A 201 16.89 -3.28 -9.00
N GLY A 202 17.46 -4.39 -8.54
CA GLY A 202 18.09 -4.50 -7.22
C GLY A 202 17.13 -4.66 -6.04
N THR A 203 15.84 -4.91 -6.29
CA THR A 203 14.84 -5.21 -5.25
C THR A 203 14.19 -6.57 -5.51
N GLN A 204 13.98 -7.35 -4.45
CA GLN A 204 13.22 -8.60 -4.52
C GLN A 204 11.74 -8.30 -4.71
N ARG A 205 11.13 -8.89 -5.74
CA ARG A 205 9.71 -8.74 -6.05
C ARG A 205 9.05 -10.10 -6.28
N PRO A 206 7.81 -10.32 -5.85
CA PRO A 206 7.09 -11.55 -6.12
C PRO A 206 6.95 -11.81 -7.63
N ILE A 207 7.35 -13.00 -8.07
CA ILE A 207 7.34 -13.36 -9.49
C ILE A 207 5.94 -13.22 -10.08
N PHE A 208 4.90 -13.62 -9.32
CA PHE A 208 3.52 -13.48 -9.78
C PHE A 208 3.17 -12.03 -10.15
N ASN A 209 3.40 -11.06 -9.26
CA ASN A 209 3.07 -9.65 -9.52
C ASN A 209 3.92 -9.09 -10.68
N THR A 210 5.21 -9.44 -10.74
CA THR A 210 6.09 -9.06 -11.87
C THR A 210 5.53 -9.60 -13.19
N LYS A 211 5.19 -10.89 -13.25
CA LYS A 211 4.62 -11.53 -14.45
C LYS A 211 3.28 -10.92 -14.84
N PHE A 212 2.42 -10.65 -13.86
CA PHE A 212 1.16 -9.98 -14.10
C PHE A 212 1.37 -8.59 -14.72
N ILE A 213 2.32 -7.81 -14.23
CA ILE A 213 2.58 -6.46 -14.73
C ILE A 213 3.20 -6.47 -16.12
N TYR A 214 4.27 -7.22 -16.31
CA TYR A 214 5.11 -7.14 -17.50
C TYR A 214 4.67 -8.04 -18.65
N ASP A 215 4.00 -9.16 -18.37
CA ASP A 215 3.57 -10.11 -19.39
C ASP A 215 2.07 -9.99 -19.70
N TYR A 216 1.26 -9.50 -18.75
CA TYR A 216 -0.20 -9.45 -18.90
C TYR A 216 -0.79 -8.03 -18.92
N LYS A 217 -0.41 -7.14 -17.99
CA LYS A 217 -1.08 -5.85 -17.84
C LYS A 217 -0.54 -4.76 -18.77
N TYR A 218 0.78 -4.69 -18.91
CA TYR A 218 1.47 -3.69 -19.72
C TYR A 218 2.27 -4.33 -20.85
N LYS A 219 2.35 -3.64 -21.98
CA LYS A 219 3.23 -4.02 -23.10
C LYS A 219 4.07 -2.83 -23.56
N LYS A 220 5.32 -3.10 -23.95
CA LYS A 220 6.20 -2.15 -24.63
C LYS A 220 5.47 -1.51 -25.81
N SER A 221 5.45 -0.19 -25.86
CA SER A 221 4.83 0.56 -26.95
C SER A 221 5.36 1.98 -27.02
N PHE A 222 5.76 2.41 -28.22
CA PHE A 222 6.19 3.79 -28.50
C PHE A 222 5.06 4.81 -28.33
N LEU A 223 3.80 4.38 -28.41
CA LEU A 223 2.61 5.21 -28.15
C LEU A 223 2.19 5.23 -26.67
N GLY A 224 2.93 4.53 -25.82
CA GLY A 224 2.70 4.47 -24.38
C GLY A 224 3.37 5.61 -23.62
N ILE A 225 3.28 5.53 -22.30
CA ILE A 225 4.03 6.40 -21.39
C ILE A 225 4.98 5.55 -20.55
N LYS A 226 6.06 6.16 -20.05
CA LYS A 226 7.07 5.47 -19.25
C LYS A 226 6.54 5.10 -17.85
N GLY A 227 5.89 6.04 -17.15
CA GLY A 227 5.53 5.83 -15.74
C GLY A 227 6.76 5.50 -14.91
N MET A 228 6.68 4.45 -14.08
CA MET A 228 7.84 3.88 -13.35
C MET A 228 8.55 2.75 -14.10
N PHE A 229 8.16 2.45 -15.35
CA PHE A 229 8.84 1.44 -16.15
C PHE A 229 10.16 1.99 -16.74
N ASN A 230 11.07 1.09 -17.09
CA ASN A 230 12.30 1.46 -17.80
C ASN A 230 12.07 1.85 -19.26
N TYR A 231 10.86 1.62 -19.79
CA TYR A 231 10.49 1.84 -21.19
C TYR A 231 9.04 2.33 -21.31
N THR A 232 8.72 2.95 -22.44
CA THR A 232 7.35 3.37 -22.75
C THR A 232 6.44 2.15 -22.90
N SER A 233 5.32 2.19 -22.18
CA SER A 233 4.41 1.08 -22.02
C SER A 233 2.97 1.52 -22.20
N LYS A 234 2.15 0.65 -22.79
CA LYS A 234 0.71 0.81 -22.90
C LYS A 234 0.02 -0.23 -22.01
N CYS A 235 -0.99 0.22 -21.24
CA CYS A 235 -1.87 -0.68 -20.51
C CYS A 235 -2.78 -1.43 -21.49
N ILE A 236 -2.69 -2.76 -21.50
CA ILE A 236 -3.53 -3.64 -22.33
C ILE A 236 -4.62 -4.35 -21.52
N SER A 237 -4.41 -4.52 -20.20
CA SER A 237 -5.42 -5.05 -19.28
C SER A 237 -5.82 -3.97 -18.27
N LYS A 238 -6.85 -3.21 -18.61
CA LYS A 238 -7.28 -2.04 -17.82
C LYS A 238 -7.71 -2.48 -16.42
N THR A 239 -7.39 -1.66 -15.41
CA THR A 239 -8.03 -1.78 -14.10
C THR A 239 -9.51 -1.43 -14.27
N VAL A 240 -10.39 -2.36 -13.92
CA VAL A 240 -11.83 -2.09 -13.79
C VAL A 240 -12.15 -1.83 -12.33
N GLN A 241 -13.11 -0.95 -12.07
CA GLN A 241 -13.60 -0.69 -10.72
C GLN A 241 -14.55 -1.84 -10.35
N GLN A 242 -13.97 -2.97 -9.96
CA GLN A 242 -14.68 -4.15 -9.52
C GLN A 242 -14.10 -4.56 -8.18
N TYR A 243 -14.85 -4.33 -7.11
CA TYR A 243 -14.47 -4.75 -5.76
C TYR A 243 -15.52 -5.74 -5.25
N PRO A 244 -15.14 -6.97 -4.87
CA PRO A 244 -13.78 -7.54 -4.80
C PRO A 244 -13.34 -8.39 -6.01
N TYR A 245 -12.03 -8.53 -6.26
CA TYR A 245 -11.44 -9.44 -7.28
C TYR A 245 -11.26 -10.90 -6.77
N GLU A 246 -12.21 -11.40 -5.96
CA GLU A 246 -12.06 -12.72 -5.31
C GLU A 246 -11.94 -13.88 -6.28
N LYS A 247 -12.63 -13.83 -7.43
CA LYS A 247 -12.51 -14.86 -8.45
C LYS A 247 -11.06 -14.97 -8.95
N PHE A 248 -10.50 -13.85 -9.40
CA PHE A 248 -9.12 -13.80 -9.88
C PHE A 248 -8.14 -14.29 -8.81
N LYS A 249 -8.30 -13.84 -7.56
CA LYS A 249 -7.47 -14.30 -6.43
C LYS A 249 -7.58 -15.81 -6.23
N ARG A 250 -8.80 -16.36 -6.16
CA ARG A 250 -9.03 -17.79 -5.96
C ARG A 250 -8.37 -18.63 -7.05
N ASP A 251 -8.48 -18.18 -8.29
CA ASP A 251 -8.01 -18.88 -9.47
C ASP A 251 -6.49 -18.76 -9.67
N ASN A 252 -5.81 -17.85 -8.95
CA ASN A 252 -4.38 -17.58 -9.14
C ASN A 252 -3.52 -17.68 -7.86
N LYS A 253 -4.10 -17.72 -6.65
CA LYS A 253 -3.32 -17.68 -5.38
C LYS A 253 -2.29 -18.81 -5.24
N HIS A 254 -2.52 -19.96 -5.88
CA HIS A 254 -1.60 -21.09 -5.88
C HIS A 254 -0.31 -20.82 -6.67
N ASN A 255 -0.30 -19.81 -7.55
CA ASN A 255 0.86 -19.39 -8.33
C ASN A 255 1.75 -18.37 -7.61
N ILE A 256 1.44 -18.00 -6.36
CA ILE A 256 2.25 -17.04 -5.56
C ILE A 256 3.55 -17.69 -5.08
N LYS A 257 3.49 -18.96 -4.67
CA LYS A 257 4.66 -19.71 -4.13
C LYS A 257 5.52 -20.33 -5.21
N ASN A 258 4.90 -20.80 -6.29
CA ASN A 258 5.57 -21.39 -7.44
C ASN A 258 4.78 -20.96 -8.68
N PHE A 259 5.29 -19.96 -9.38
CA PHE A 259 4.65 -19.40 -10.55
C PHE A 259 4.64 -20.42 -11.70
N LYS A 260 3.45 -20.66 -12.26
CA LYS A 260 3.28 -21.49 -13.48
C LYS A 260 2.74 -20.65 -14.62
N GLU A 261 1.58 -20.06 -14.38
CA GLU A 261 0.87 -19.22 -15.34
C GLU A 261 -0.07 -18.25 -14.62
N ILE A 262 -0.72 -17.40 -15.40
CA ILE A 262 -1.80 -16.53 -14.92
C ILE A 262 -3.09 -17.00 -15.59
N THR A 263 -4.03 -17.48 -14.78
CA THR A 263 -5.39 -17.75 -15.23
C THR A 263 -6.06 -16.42 -15.55
N LYS A 264 -6.34 -16.21 -16.84
CA LYS A 264 -6.98 -15.00 -17.36
C LYS A 264 -8.49 -15.11 -17.19
N ASP A 265 -9.13 -13.97 -16.90
CA ASP A 265 -10.60 -13.84 -16.92
C ASP A 265 -11.15 -13.78 -18.34
#